data_AF-A0A959DM14-F1
#
_entry.id   AF-A0A959DM14-F1
#
_cell.length_a   1.000
_cell.length_b   1.000
_cell.length_c   1.000
_cell.angle_alpha   90.00
_cell.angle_beta   90.00
_cell.angle_gamma   90.00
#
_symmetry.space_group_name_H-M   'P 1'
#
loop_
_entity.id
_entity.type
_entity.pdbx_description
1 polymer ?
#
loop_
_entity_poly.entity_id
_entity_poly.type
_entity_poly.pdbx_seq_one_letter_code
_entity_poly.pdbx_strand_id
1 'polypeptide(L)'
;DERDGSWYYRFRYQPTEEHLLVDKGSVTVNGVSLTVVKPEADVFSVAIIPYTYEHTNFKDIQPGDAVNLEFDIIGKYIARYAKLYGGKGG
;
A
#
# COMPACT_ATOMS: atom_id res chain seq x y z
N ASP A 1 9.46 -10.59 8.88
CA ASP A 1 10.12 -10.59 10.20
C ASP A 1 9.14 -10.23 11.29
N GLU A 2 9.19 -10.94 12.41
CA GLU A 2 8.42 -10.64 13.62
C GLU A 2 9.22 -9.71 14.54
N ARG A 3 8.60 -8.64 15.06
CA ARG A 3 9.17 -7.75 16.06
C ARG A 3 8.08 -7.34 17.04
N ASP A 4 8.29 -7.60 18.32
CA ASP A 4 7.36 -7.24 19.40
C ASP A 4 5.91 -7.69 19.15
N GLY A 5 5.72 -8.90 18.61
CA GLY A 5 4.41 -9.46 18.29
C GLY A 5 3.73 -8.87 17.04
N SER A 6 4.43 -8.05 16.27
CA SER A 6 3.98 -7.56 14.96
C SER A 6 4.80 -8.14 13.82
N TRP A 7 4.14 -8.42 12.69
CA TRP A 7 4.77 -8.96 11.49
C TRP A 7 4.96 -7.88 10.44
N TYR A 8 6.16 -7.81 9.88
CA TYR A 8 6.44 -6.92 8.76
C TYR A 8 6.29 -7.67 7.44
N TYR A 9 5.37 -7.18 6.60
CA TYR A 9 5.17 -7.65 5.23
C TYR A 9 5.73 -6.62 4.25
N ARG A 10 6.41 -7.10 3.20
CA ARG A 10 6.87 -6.29 2.07
C ARG A 10 6.14 -6.74 0.82
N PHE A 11 5.53 -5.80 0.12
CA PHE A 11 4.81 -6.04 -1.12
C PHE A 11 5.50 -5.32 -2.26
N ARG A 12 5.70 -6.03 -3.38
CA ARG A 12 6.15 -5.43 -4.64
C ARG A 12 4.94 -5.22 -5.54
N TYR A 13 4.93 -4.10 -6.25
CA TYR A 13 3.86 -3.76 -7.20
C TYR A 13 4.44 -3.04 -8.42
N GLN A 14 3.61 -2.82 -9.44
CA GLN A 14 3.97 -1.99 -10.60
C GLN A 14 3.34 -0.59 -10.41
N PRO A 15 4.14 0.45 -10.13
CA PRO A 15 3.62 1.79 -9.93
C PRO A 15 3.00 2.37 -11.20
N THR A 16 1.90 3.08 -11.02
CA THR A 16 1.27 3.93 -12.05
C THR A 16 1.09 5.33 -11.47
N GLU A 17 0.70 6.31 -12.28
CA GLU A 17 0.41 7.67 -11.82
C GLU A 17 -0.67 7.73 -10.72
N GLU A 18 -1.55 6.73 -10.66
CA GLU A 18 -2.62 6.63 -9.66
C GLU A 18 -2.18 5.91 -8.38
N HIS A 19 -1.06 5.17 -8.40
CA HIS A 19 -0.58 4.34 -7.29
C HIS A 19 0.38 5.12 -6.37
N LEU A 20 -0.05 6.30 -5.96
CA LEU A 20 0.71 7.14 -5.04
C LEU A 20 0.64 6.59 -3.62
N LEU A 21 1.80 6.22 -3.07
CA LEU A 21 1.98 5.90 -1.67
C LEU A 21 2.80 6.99 -1.01
N VAL A 22 2.39 7.41 0.18
CA VAL A 22 3.13 8.34 1.03
C VAL A 22 3.47 7.67 2.34
N ASP A 23 4.54 8.13 3.00
CA ASP A 23 4.86 7.65 4.35
C ASP A 23 3.66 7.91 5.27
N LYS A 24 3.27 6.88 6.04
CA LYS A 24 2.08 6.88 6.90
C LYS A 24 0.74 7.04 6.17
N GLY A 25 0.73 6.90 4.83
CA GLY A 25 -0.49 6.82 4.04
C GLY A 25 -1.22 5.48 4.22
N SER A 26 -2.43 5.40 3.65
CA SER A 26 -3.25 4.19 3.70
C SER A 26 -3.06 3.35 2.43
N VAL A 27 -3.11 2.04 2.60
CA VAL A 27 -3.16 1.06 1.52
C VAL A 27 -4.00 -0.12 1.97
N THR A 28 -4.77 -0.70 1.05
CA THR A 28 -5.55 -1.90 1.33
C THR A 28 -4.87 -3.10 0.68
N VAL A 29 -4.70 -4.18 1.45
CA VAL A 29 -4.19 -5.47 0.94
C VAL A 29 -5.25 -6.54 1.21
N ASN A 30 -5.76 -7.18 0.16
CA ASN A 30 -6.85 -8.16 0.25
C ASN A 30 -8.07 -7.64 1.05
N GLY A 31 -8.43 -6.36 0.89
CA GLY A 31 -9.54 -5.73 1.61
C GLY A 31 -9.20 -5.25 3.03
N VAL A 32 -7.99 -5.50 3.54
CA VAL A 32 -7.55 -5.05 4.86
C VAL A 32 -6.85 -3.70 4.77
N SER A 33 -7.41 -2.68 5.42
CA SER A 33 -6.83 -1.33 5.47
C SER A 33 -5.62 -1.29 6.41
N LEU A 34 -4.49 -0.76 5.92
CA LEU A 34 -3.20 -0.76 6.58
C LEU A 34 -2.47 0.56 6.39
N THR A 35 -1.56 0.86 7.32
CA THR A 35 -0.69 2.04 7.25
C THR A 35 0.65 1.67 6.61
N VAL A 36 1.06 2.44 5.60
CA VAL A 36 2.37 2.29 4.97
C VAL A 36 3.47 2.76 5.93
N VAL A 37 4.44 1.89 6.18
CA VAL A 37 5.60 2.20 7.04
C VAL A 37 6.70 2.90 6.26
N LYS A 38 6.97 2.42 5.03
CA LYS A 38 8.00 2.96 4.15
C LYS A 38 7.63 2.65 2.70
N PRO A 39 7.26 3.66 1.89
CA PRO A 39 7.19 3.50 0.46
C PRO A 39 8.59 3.59 -0.16
N GLU A 40 8.88 2.71 -1.10
CA GLU A 40 10.02 2.74 -2.02
C GLU A 40 9.47 2.83 -3.46
N ALA A 41 10.34 2.75 -4.49
CA ALA A 41 9.92 2.95 -5.88
C ALA A 41 8.83 1.95 -6.34
N ASP A 42 9.02 0.66 -6.08
CA ASP A 42 8.13 -0.43 -6.51
C ASP A 42 7.79 -1.40 -5.36
N VAL A 43 8.15 -1.03 -4.14
CA VAL A 43 7.97 -1.84 -2.93
C VAL A 43 7.44 -0.97 -1.80
N PHE A 44 6.57 -1.52 -0.97
CA PHE A 44 6.19 -0.88 0.30
C PHE A 44 6.14 -1.91 1.41
N SER A 45 6.18 -1.41 2.65
CA SER A 45 6.09 -2.26 3.85
C SER A 45 4.93 -1.83 4.74
N VAL A 46 4.33 -2.81 5.41
CA VAL A 46 3.28 -2.64 6.42
C VAL A 46 3.62 -3.46 7.66
N ALA A 47 3.19 -2.98 8.82
CA ALA A 47 3.24 -3.74 10.07
C ALA A 47 1.85 -4.30 10.38
N ILE A 48 1.78 -5.59 10.66
CA ILE A 48 0.56 -6.32 10.99
C ILE A 48 0.58 -6.61 12.48
N ILE A 49 -0.44 -6.14 13.19
CA ILE A 49 -0.62 -6.39 14.63
C ILE A 49 -1.31 -7.75 14.88
N PRO A 50 -1.23 -8.32 16.10
CA PRO A 50 -1.82 -9.62 16.43
C PRO A 50 -3.27 -9.81 15.98
N TYR A 51 -4.13 -8.84 16.28
CA TYR A 51 -5.54 -8.94 15.92
C TYR A 51 -5.74 -9.09 14.40
N THR A 52 -5.07 -8.26 13.60
CA THR A 52 -5.14 -8.33 12.13
C THR A 52 -4.57 -9.63 11.60
N TYR A 53 -3.45 -10.11 12.15
CA TYR A 53 -2.84 -11.37 11.75
C TYR A 53 -3.78 -12.57 11.99
N GLU A 54 -4.43 -12.61 13.17
CA GLU A 54 -5.31 -13.72 13.56
C GLU A 54 -6.64 -13.73 12.80
N HIS A 55 -7.21 -12.55 12.52
CA HIS A 55 -8.57 -12.38 12.00
C HIS A 55 -8.65 -12.08 10.50
N THR A 56 -7.54 -12.09 9.78
CA THR A 56 -7.51 -11.90 8.32
C THR A 56 -6.71 -13.03 7.65
N ASN A 57 -6.63 -13.02 6.32
CA ASN A 57 -5.85 -14.01 5.58
C ASN A 57 -4.34 -13.78 5.66
N PHE A 58 -3.86 -12.76 6.37
CA PHE A 58 -2.43 -12.43 6.45
C PHE A 58 -1.57 -13.59 6.98
N LYS A 59 -2.09 -14.39 7.92
CA LYS A 59 -1.39 -15.58 8.44
C LYS A 59 -1.13 -16.67 7.40
N ASP A 60 -1.87 -16.65 6.29
CA ASP A 60 -1.81 -17.65 5.23
C ASP A 60 -0.98 -17.16 4.02
N ILE A 61 -0.66 -15.86 3.95
CA ILE A 61 0.10 -15.26 2.84
C ILE A 61 1.57 -15.68 2.92
N GLN A 62 2.11 -16.19 1.82
CA GLN A 62 3.51 -16.58 1.68
C GLN A 62 4.25 -15.71 0.65
N PRO A 63 5.59 -15.61 0.74
CA PRO A 63 6.38 -14.95 -0.29
C PRO A 63 6.14 -15.57 -1.68
N GLY A 64 5.71 -14.75 -2.63
CA GLY A 64 5.37 -15.18 -3.99
C GLY A 64 3.87 -15.19 -4.29
N ASP A 65 3.02 -15.15 -3.26
CA ASP A 65 1.58 -15.08 -3.45
C ASP A 65 1.16 -13.73 -4.05
N ALA A 66 0.18 -13.79 -4.95
CA ALA A 66 -0.49 -12.61 -5.45
C ALA A 66 -1.50 -12.09 -4.41
N VAL A 67 -1.57 -10.78 -4.27
CA VAL A 67 -2.54 -10.09 -3.40
C VAL A 67 -3.24 -8.98 -4.17
N ASN A 68 -4.46 -8.66 -3.76
CA ASN A 68 -5.17 -7.51 -4.29
C ASN A 68 -4.73 -6.25 -3.55
N LEU A 69 -4.29 -5.24 -4.31
CA LEU A 69 -3.86 -3.95 -3.78
C LEU A 69 -4.85 -2.86 -4.19
N GLU A 70 -5.31 -2.07 -3.21
CA GLU A 70 -6.07 -0.86 -3.48
C GLU A 70 -5.34 0.33 -2.84
N PHE A 71 -5.02 1.31 -3.68
CA PHE A 71 -4.33 2.54 -3.29
C PHE A 71 -5.36 3.62 -2.90
N ASP A 72 -4.95 4.52 -2.02
CA ASP A 72 -5.78 5.63 -1.56
C ASP A 72 -6.30 6.47 -2.73
N ILE A 73 -7.54 6.93 -2.62
CA ILE A 73 -8.22 7.76 -3.62
C ILE A 73 -7.51 9.10 -3.84
N ILE A 74 -6.75 9.58 -2.86
CA ILE A 74 -5.95 10.82 -2.98
C ILE A 74 -5.05 10.76 -4.22
N GLY A 75 -4.39 9.62 -4.47
CA GLY A 75 -3.51 9.47 -5.63
C GLY A 75 -4.24 9.66 -6.97
N LYS A 76 -5.45 9.07 -7.07
CA LYS A 76 -6.33 9.21 -8.24
C LYS A 76 -6.79 10.65 -8.45
N TYR A 77 -7.13 11.36 -7.38
CA TYR A 77 -7.51 12.77 -7.48
C TYR A 77 -6.35 13.65 -7.91
N ILE A 78 -5.14 13.42 -7.39
CA ILE A 78 -3.93 14.16 -7.79
C ILE A 78 -3.61 13.89 -9.26
N ALA A 79 -3.59 12.64 -9.69
CA ALA A 79 -3.34 12.27 -11.09
C ALA A 79 -4.38 12.91 -12.03
N ARG A 80 -5.66 12.84 -11.67
CA ARG A 80 -6.75 13.49 -12.42
C ARG A 80 -6.59 15.01 -12.45
N TYR A 81 -6.25 15.64 -11.33
CA TYR A 81 -6.03 17.08 -11.25
C TYR A 81 -4.84 17.50 -12.13
N ALA A 82 -3.72 16.80 -12.04
CA ALA A 82 -2.53 17.06 -12.87
C ALA A 82 -2.85 16.88 -14.36
N LYS A 83 -3.65 15.89 -14.75
CA LYS A 83 -4.09 15.70 -16.14
C LYS A 83 -5.01 16.81 -16.65
N LEU A 84 -5.91 17.32 -15.80
CA LEU A 84 -6.88 18.35 -16.17
C LEU A 84 -6.29 19.77 -16.15
N TYR A 85 -5.38 20.04 -15.22
CA TYR A 85 -4.91 21.40 -14.90
C TYR A 85 -3.39 21.55 -14.94
N GLY A 86 -2.61 20.46 -14.98
CA GLY A 86 -1.16 20.49 -15.07
C GLY A 86 -0.60 20.89 -16.44
N GLY A 87 -1.48 21.22 -17.40
CA GLY A 87 -1.12 21.62 -18.75
C GLY A 87 -1.85 22.88 -19.23
N LYS A 88 -1.47 24.05 -18.68
CA LYS A 88 -1.35 25.34 -19.39
C LYS A 88 -0.64 26.36 -18.47
N GLY A 89 0.68 26.39 -18.57
CA GLY A 89 1.53 27.36 -17.87
C GLY A 89 2.98 27.20 -18.31
N GLY A 90 3.32 27.70 -19.50
CA GLY A 90 4.64 27.65 -20.14
C GLY A 90 4.60 27.04 -21.53
#